data_AF-A0A645IQZ2-F1
#
_entry.id   AF-A0A645IQZ2-F1
#
_cell.length_a   1.000
_cell.length_b   1.000
_cell.length_c   1.000
_cell.angle_alpha   90.00
_cell.angle_beta   90.00
_cell.angle_gamma   90.00
#
_symmetry.space_group_name_H-M   'P 1'
#
loop_
_entity.id
_entity.type
_entity.pdbx_description
1 polymer ?
#
loop_
_entity_poly.entity_id
_entity_poly.type
_entity_poly.pdbx_seq_one_letter_code
_entity_poly.pdbx_strand_id
1 'polypeptide(L)'
;MVQEDSNPETGIAIVEQRNKFSVGDTIEVMPAKGNAFTMKVSKMWDEKGNAVESAPHPQQILQILFEKPVKKFDMLRKNVLDAK
;
A
#
# COMPACT_ATOMS: atom_id res chain seq x y z
N MET A 1 4.85 -4.91 1.46
CA MET A 1 4.24 -5.87 2.40
C MET A 1 3.60 -5.08 3.51
N VAL A 2 2.39 -5.45 3.95
CA VAL A 2 1.72 -4.77 5.05
C VAL A 2 2.36 -5.20 6.37
N GLN A 3 2.89 -4.22 7.13
CA GLN A 3 3.54 -4.42 8.42
C GLN A 3 2.56 -4.30 9.59
N GLU A 4 1.54 -3.45 9.44
CA GLU A 4 0.47 -3.26 10.43
C GLU A 4 -0.87 -3.11 9.74
N ASP A 5 -1.92 -3.63 10.38
CA ASP A 5 -3.30 -3.57 9.88
C ASP A 5 -3.77 -2.13 9.64
N SER A 6 -4.69 -1.96 8.69
CA SER A 6 -5.31 -0.66 8.47
C SER A 6 -6.12 -0.23 9.71
N ASN A 7 -5.85 0.97 10.22
CA ASN A 7 -6.61 1.53 11.32
C ASN A 7 -8.09 1.70 10.93
N PRO A 8 -9.06 1.20 11.73
CA PRO A 8 -10.48 1.24 11.39
C PRO A 8 -11.09 2.65 11.36
N GLU A 9 -10.49 3.62 12.04
CA GLU A 9 -10.98 5.00 12.07
C GLU A 9 -10.45 5.84 10.89
N THR A 10 -9.21 5.57 10.46
CA THR A 10 -8.54 6.39 9.43
C THR A 10 -8.33 5.68 8.10
N GLY A 11 -8.41 4.34 8.06
CA GLY A 11 -8.12 3.52 6.89
C GLY A 11 -6.62 3.42 6.55
N ILE A 12 -5.74 3.92 7.41
CA ILE A 12 -4.29 3.99 7.17
C ILE A 12 -3.62 2.69 7.64
N ALA A 13 -2.81 2.08 6.78
CA ALA A 13 -1.97 0.92 7.11
C ALA A 13 -0.48 1.26 6.98
N ILE A 14 0.36 0.51 7.70
CA ILE A 14 1.81 0.63 7.60
C ILE A 14 2.33 -0.41 6.62
N VAL A 15 3.09 0.05 5.62
CA VAL A 15 3.55 -0.77 4.51
C VAL A 15 5.03 -0.56 4.28
N GLU A 16 5.76 -1.67 4.21
CA GLU A 16 7.13 -1.69 3.72
C GLU A 16 7.12 -1.83 2.19
N GLN A 17 7.67 -0.83 1.51
CA GLN A 17 7.81 -0.88 0.06
C GLN A 17 9.05 -1.70 -0.33
N ARG A 18 8.83 -2.87 -0.95
CA ARG A 18 9.90 -3.67 -1.58
C ARG A 18 10.06 -3.40 -3.08
N ASN A 19 8.96 -3.08 -3.75
CA ASN A 19 8.91 -2.72 -5.17
C ASN A 19 8.26 -1.35 -5.32
N LYS A 20 8.73 -0.55 -6.28
CA LYS A 20 8.21 0.80 -6.51
C LYS A 20 6.73 0.78 -6.91
N PHE A 21 5.91 1.50 -6.15
CA PHE A 21 4.56 1.92 -6.51
C PHE A 21 4.33 3.37 -6.05
N SER A 22 3.34 4.02 -6.63
CA SER A 22 3.06 5.45 -6.46
C SER A 22 1.59 5.70 -6.14
N VAL A 23 1.27 6.89 -5.67
CA VAL A 23 -0.11 7.32 -5.50
C VAL A 23 -0.81 7.25 -6.86
N GLY A 24 -2.00 6.67 -6.89
CA GLY A 24 -2.74 6.43 -8.12
C GLY A 24 -2.36 5.15 -8.86
N ASP A 25 -1.32 4.41 -8.47
CA ASP A 25 -1.09 3.08 -9.04
C ASP A 25 -2.20 2.11 -8.58
N THR A 26 -2.62 1.24 -9.50
CA THR A 26 -3.47 0.09 -9.18
C THR A 26 -2.60 -1.05 -8.66
N ILE A 27 -2.88 -1.50 -7.44
CA ILE A 27 -2.17 -2.61 -6.79
C ILE A 27 -3.12 -3.77 -6.54
N GLU A 28 -2.57 -4.98 -6.52
CA GLU A 28 -3.24 -6.20 -6.11
C GLU A 28 -2.83 -6.55 -4.68
N VAL A 29 -3.82 -6.66 -3.81
CA VAL A 29 -3.68 -7.13 -2.44
C VAL A 29 -3.97 -8.62 -2.42
N MET A 30 -2.99 -9.39 -1.97
CA MET A 30 -3.07 -10.83 -1.77
C MET A 30 -3.06 -11.11 -0.27
N PRO A 31 -4.24 -11.29 0.34
CA PRO A 31 -4.31 -11.60 1.76
C PRO A 31 -3.84 -13.03 2.04
N ALA A 32 -3.35 -13.27 3.24
CA ALA A 32 -2.93 -14.63 3.65
C ALA A 32 -4.10 -15.64 3.66
N LYS A 33 -5.33 -15.15 3.83
CA LYS A 33 -6.55 -15.96 3.79
C LYS A 33 -7.66 -15.19 3.06
N GLY A 34 -8.13 -15.75 1.95
CA GLY A 34 -9.20 -15.17 1.13
C GLY A 34 -8.79 -14.98 -0.32
N ASN A 35 -9.61 -14.24 -1.05
CA ASN A 35 -9.35 -13.94 -2.46
C ASN A 35 -8.52 -12.67 -2.59
N ALA A 36 -7.61 -12.66 -3.57
CA ALA A 36 -6.90 -11.45 -3.96
C ALA A 36 -7.88 -10.43 -4.56
N PHE A 37 -7.57 -9.14 -4.39
CA PHE A 37 -8.38 -8.06 -4.92
C PHE A 37 -7.51 -6.87 -5.31
N THR A 38 -7.96 -6.11 -6.30
CA THR A 38 -7.28 -4.91 -6.76
C THR A 38 -7.89 -3.66 -6.15
N MET A 39 -7.05 -2.66 -5.91
CA MET A 39 -7.45 -1.33 -5.45
C MET A 39 -6.45 -0.27 -5.90
N LYS A 40 -6.82 1.00 -5.79
CA LYS A 40 -5.92 2.12 -6.07
C LYS A 40 -5.27 2.64 -4.79
N VAL A 41 -4.01 3.02 -4.87
CA VAL A 41 -3.33 3.73 -3.78
C VAL A 41 -3.88 5.16 -3.71
N SER A 42 -4.66 5.48 -2.67
CA SER A 42 -5.29 6.80 -2.53
C SER A 42 -4.30 7.88 -2.11
N LYS A 43 -3.58 7.66 -1.02
CA LYS A 43 -2.58 8.60 -0.49
C LYS A 43 -1.49 7.84 0.25
N MET A 44 -0.29 8.41 0.28
CA MET A 44 0.85 7.88 1.03
C MET A 44 1.54 8.98 1.82
N TRP A 45 2.10 8.62 2.96
CA TRP A 45 2.92 9.48 3.81
C TRP A 45 4.19 8.75 4.25
N ASP A 46 5.26 9.51 4.43
CA ASP A 46 6.50 9.01 5.03
C ASP A 46 6.37 8.86 6.57
N GLU A 47 7.41 8.34 7.22
CA GLU A 47 7.46 8.18 8.68
C GLU A 47 7.38 9.52 9.45
N LYS A 48 7.60 10.65 8.78
CA LYS A 48 7.49 12.00 9.34
C LYS A 48 6.11 12.61 9.13
N GLY A 49 5.19 11.91 8.47
CA GLY A 49 3.84 12.37 8.15
C GLY A 49 3.77 13.31 6.95
N ASN A 50 4.82 13.42 6.14
CA ASN A 50 4.78 14.20 4.90
C ASN A 50 4.13 13.39 3.79
N ALA A 51 3.22 14.01 3.04
CA ALA A 51 2.63 13.37 1.87
C ALA A 51 3.71 13.11 0.81
N VAL A 52 3.75 11.88 0.30
CA VAL A 52 4.70 11.46 -0.74
C VAL A 52 3.96 10.79 -1.89
N GLU A 53 4.42 11.03 -3.11
CA GLU A 53 3.85 10.39 -4.30
C GLU A 53 4.45 9.01 -4.57
N SER A 54 5.66 8.73 -4.09
CA SER A 54 6.36 7.46 -4.25
C SER A 54 7.40 7.29 -3.14
N ALA A 55 7.83 6.05 -2.85
CA ALA A 55 8.97 5.80 -1.98
C ALA A 55 10.29 5.86 -2.79
N PRO A 56 11.19 6.82 -2.52
CA PRO A 56 12.47 6.92 -3.21
C PRO A 56 13.51 5.86 -2.77
N HIS A 57 13.31 5.22 -1.61
CA HIS A 57 14.26 4.27 -1.05
C HIS A 57 13.69 2.84 -0.94
N PRO A 58 14.48 1.80 -1.24
CA PRO A 58 14.07 0.42 -1.03
C PRO A 58 13.84 0.14 0.47
N GLN A 59 12.86 -0.69 0.79
CA GLN A 59 12.45 -1.05 2.16
C GLN A 59 11.95 0.13 3.01
N GLN A 60 11.62 1.26 2.37
CA GLN A 60 11.05 2.40 3.08
C GLN A 60 9.67 2.05 3.64
N ILE A 61 9.45 2.43 4.90
CA ILE A 61 8.15 2.31 5.56
C ILE A 61 7.30 3.53 5.19
N LEU A 62 6.08 3.27 4.74
CA LEU A 62 5.10 4.27 4.37
C LEU A 62 3.77 4.01 5.08
N GLN A 63 3.12 5.09 5.47
CA GLN A 63 1.71 5.09 5.83
C GLN A 63 0.89 5.22 4.56
N ILE A 64 -0.06 4.31 4.34
CA ILE A 64 -0.85 4.29 3.10
C ILE A 64 -2.32 4.25 3.45
N LEU A 65 -3.08 5.16 2.85
CA LEU A 65 -4.54 5.12 2.86
C LEU A 65 -5.02 4.23 1.71
N PHE A 66 -5.65 3.13 2.07
CA PHE A 66 -6.25 2.19 1.12
C PHE A 66 -7.76 2.39 1.01
N GLU A 67 -8.34 2.11 -0.14
CA GLU A 67 -9.80 2.15 -0.34
C GLU A 67 -10.53 1.05 0.45
N LYS A 68 -9.81 -0.05 0.74
CA LYS A 68 -10.33 -1.18 1.52
C LYS A 68 -9.32 -1.54 2.61
N PRO A 69 -9.79 -2.06 3.75
CA PRO A 69 -8.90 -2.46 4.82
C PRO A 69 -7.95 -3.57 4.37
N VAL A 70 -6.72 -3.50 4.85
CA VAL A 70 -5.67 -4.50 4.64
C VAL A 70 -5.17 -4.99 5.98
N LYS A 71 -4.66 -6.22 6.02
CA LYS A 71 -4.18 -6.86 7.24
C LYS A 71 -2.67 -7.00 7.24
N LYS A 72 -2.11 -7.10 8.44
CA LYS A 72 -0.70 -7.45 8.62
C LYS A 72 -0.38 -8.73 7.87
N PHE A 73 0.77 -8.73 7.18
CA PHE A 73 1.26 -9.78 6.28
C PHE A 73 0.58 -9.87 4.92
N ASP A 74 -0.40 -9.02 4.60
CA ASP A 74 -0.92 -8.95 3.25
C ASP A 74 0.20 -8.56 2.27
N MET A 75 0.26 -9.30 1.16
CA MET A 75 1.21 -9.04 0.09
C MET A 75 0.60 -8.03 -0.89
N LEU A 76 1.41 -7.05 -1.27
CA LEU A 76 1.02 -6.02 -2.23
C LEU A 76 1.85 -6.19 -3.50
N ARG A 77 1.19 -6.24 -4.64
CA ARG A 77 1.83 -6.35 -5.95
C ARG A 77 1.34 -5.24 -6.86
N LYS A 78 2.27 -4.47 -7.43
CA LYS A 78 1.93 -3.54 -8.51
C LYS A 78 1.55 -4.34 -9.75
N ASN A 79 0.37 -4.09 -10.31
CA ASN A 79 -0.01 -4.67 -11.58
C ASN A 79 0.62 -3.82 -12.69
N VAL A 80 1.50 -4.42 -13.51
CA VAL A 80 2.28 -3.69 -14.53
C VAL A 80 1.44 -3.39 -15.78
N LEU A 81 0.21 -3.90 -15.84
CA LEU A 81 -0.68 -3.78 -17.01
C LEU A 81 -1.33 -2.38 -17.13
N ASP A 82 -1.20 -1.50 -16.13
CA ASP A 82 -1.77 -0.15 -16.14
C ASP A 82 -0.75 0.92 -16.57
N ALA A 83 0.03 0.62 -17.61
CA ALA A 83 0.79 1.62 -18.35
C ALA A 83 0.04 1.89 -19.67
N LYS A 84 -0.94 2.80 -19.63
CA LYS A 84 -1.58 3.30 -20.84
C LYS A 84 -1.86 4.78 -20.76
#